data_AF-A0A922M2Z2-F1
#
_entry.id   AF-A0A922M2Z2-F1
#
_cell.length_a   1.000
_cell.length_b   1.000
_cell.length_c   1.000
_cell.angle_alpha   90.00
_cell.angle_beta   90.00
_cell.angle_gamma   90.00
#
_symmetry.space_group_name_H-M   'P 1'
#
loop_
_entity.id
_entity.type
_entity.pdbx_description
1 polymer ?
#
loop_
_entity_poly.entity_id
_entity_poly.type
_entity_poly.pdbx_seq_one_letter_code
_entity_poly.pdbx_strand_id
1 'polypeptide(L)'
;MLFTMIDGKVFNAATHTKSTMKCYICGATSSQFNDLEKERLCKKDNLEFGLSLLHARIRFFESILHVAFRLPVKKWNVRLTAKEKQAMENTKIEIQNKFREKLGLDIPKANFGNTNDGNTRRRFF
;
A
#
# COMPACT_ATOMS: atom_id res chain seq x y z
N MET A 1 -15.61 15.36 -19.39
CA MET A 1 -15.30 13.93 -19.64
C MET A 1 -14.64 13.40 -18.38
N LEU A 2 -15.00 12.20 -17.88
CA LEU A 2 -14.43 11.65 -16.65
C LEU A 2 -13.39 10.57 -17.00
N PHE A 3 -12.22 10.61 -16.36
CA PHE A 3 -11.07 9.75 -16.68
C PHE A 3 -10.78 8.76 -15.55
N THR A 4 -11.73 7.88 -15.27
CA THR A 4 -11.75 7.05 -14.05
C THR A 4 -11.04 5.69 -14.17
N MET A 5 -10.73 5.24 -15.38
CA MET A 5 -10.07 3.95 -15.64
C MET A 5 -8.55 4.09 -15.78
N ILE A 6 -7.92 4.77 -14.82
CA ILE A 6 -6.50 5.10 -14.87
C ILE A 6 -5.75 4.44 -13.70
N ASP A 7 -4.56 3.89 -13.98
CA ASP A 7 -3.66 3.36 -12.96
C ASP A 7 -3.02 4.48 -12.12
N GLY A 8 -2.71 4.18 -10.85
CA GLY A 8 -2.09 5.15 -9.94
C GLY A 8 -0.75 5.73 -10.43
N LYS A 9 0.01 5.04 -11.28
CA LYS A 9 1.24 5.59 -11.87
C LYS A 9 0.95 6.59 -12.98
N VAL A 10 0.01 6.27 -13.87
CA VAL A 10 -0.45 7.17 -14.93
C VAL A 10 -1.04 8.43 -14.30
N PHE A 11 -1.70 8.29 -13.15
CA PHE A 11 -2.18 9.39 -12.33
C PHE A 11 -1.10 10.39 -11.94
N ASN A 12 0.00 9.87 -11.42
CA ASN A 12 1.11 10.69 -10.95
C ASN A 12 1.79 11.42 -12.11
N ALA A 13 1.87 10.79 -13.28
CA ALA A 13 2.35 11.44 -14.50
C ALA A 13 1.41 12.56 -14.95
N ALA A 14 0.09 12.31 -15.00
CA ALA A 14 -0.92 13.28 -15.44
C ALA A 14 -1.01 14.51 -14.52
N THR A 15 -0.85 14.31 -13.20
CA THR A 15 -0.91 15.40 -12.21
C THR A 15 0.45 16.04 -11.90
N HIS A 16 1.49 15.68 -12.66
CA HIS A 16 2.88 16.07 -12.40
C HIS A 16 3.36 15.80 -10.95
N THR A 17 2.75 14.81 -10.29
CA THR A 17 3.11 14.39 -8.94
C THR A 17 4.33 13.48 -9.02
N LYS A 18 5.52 14.03 -8.72
CA LYS A 18 6.80 13.31 -8.86
C LYS A 18 6.96 12.05 -7.99
N SER A 19 6.15 11.90 -6.94
CA SER A 19 6.27 10.79 -5.99
C SER A 19 5.00 9.97 -5.93
N THR A 20 5.14 8.65 -6.09
CA THR A 20 4.06 7.68 -5.90
C THR A 20 3.57 7.56 -4.46
N MET A 21 4.31 8.13 -3.50
CA MET A 21 3.98 8.14 -2.07
C MET A 21 3.26 9.43 -1.62
N LYS A 22 3.03 10.38 -2.54
CA LYS A 22 2.21 11.56 -2.29
C LYS A 22 0.77 11.28 -2.72
N CYS A 23 -0.18 11.71 -1.89
CA CYS A 23 -1.58 11.64 -2.27
C CYS A 23 -1.83 12.60 -3.43
N TYR A 24 -2.46 12.09 -4.48
CA TYR A 24 -2.73 12.87 -5.66
C TYR A 24 -3.91 13.83 -5.48
N ILE A 25 -4.83 13.56 -4.55
CA ILE A 25 -6.02 14.40 -4.30
C ILE A 25 -5.62 15.67 -3.53
N CYS A 26 -4.85 15.52 -2.45
CA CYS A 26 -4.49 16.62 -1.54
C CYS A 26 -2.99 16.96 -1.52
N GLY A 27 -2.15 16.25 -2.27
CA GLY A 27 -0.70 16.51 -2.36
C GLY A 27 0.13 16.06 -1.15
N ALA A 28 -0.52 15.52 -0.12
CA ALA A 28 0.14 15.27 1.16
C ALA A 28 1.00 14.01 1.19
N THR A 29 2.03 14.00 2.04
CA THR A 29 2.90 12.84 2.30
C THR A 29 2.38 11.98 3.45
N SER A 30 2.84 10.73 3.54
CA SER A 30 2.51 9.81 4.63
C SER A 30 2.79 10.37 6.03
N SER A 31 3.86 11.15 6.20
CA SER A 31 4.17 11.83 7.47
C SER A 31 3.12 12.87 7.85
N GLN A 32 2.54 13.56 6.87
CA GLN A 32 1.50 14.55 7.11
C GLN A 32 0.20 13.85 7.49
N PHE A 33 -0.18 12.74 6.84
CA PHE A 33 -1.46 12.05 7.07
C PHE A 33 -1.78 11.65 8.52
N ASN A 34 -0.79 11.53 9.39
CA ASN A 34 -1.01 11.22 10.81
C ASN A 34 -1.55 12.42 11.61
N ASP A 35 -1.48 13.63 11.06
CA ASP A 35 -2.03 14.85 11.66
C ASP A 35 -3.48 15.03 11.21
N LEU A 36 -4.41 14.63 12.09
CA LEU A 36 -5.86 14.63 11.86
C LEU A 36 -6.50 16.00 12.09
N GLU A 37 -5.81 16.93 12.77
CA GLU A 37 -6.33 18.29 13.03
C GLU A 37 -6.23 19.18 11.79
N LYS A 38 -5.31 18.85 10.88
CA LYS A 38 -5.11 19.59 9.64
C LYS A 38 -6.08 19.14 8.54
N GLU A 39 -7.11 19.95 8.32
CA GLU A 39 -7.90 19.88 7.09
C GLU A 39 -7.03 20.14 5.85
N ARG A 40 -7.33 19.43 4.77
CA ARG A 40 -6.59 19.54 3.51
C ARG A 40 -7.53 19.81 2.36
N LEU A 41 -7.21 20.87 1.64
CA LEU A 41 -7.91 21.21 0.41
C LEU A 41 -7.59 20.18 -0.67
N CYS A 42 -8.64 19.62 -1.25
CA CYS A 42 -8.55 18.74 -2.40
C CYS A 42 -8.39 19.57 -3.68
N LYS A 43 -7.51 19.13 -4.58
CA LYS A 43 -7.44 19.67 -5.93
C LYS A 43 -8.66 19.18 -6.71
N LYS A 44 -9.62 20.08 -6.97
CA LYS A 44 -10.88 19.75 -7.64
C LYS A 44 -10.68 19.11 -9.01
N ASP A 45 -9.68 19.59 -9.76
CA ASP A 45 -9.32 19.03 -11.08
C ASP A 45 -8.95 17.55 -10.97
N ASN A 46 -8.31 17.14 -9.87
CA ASN A 46 -7.90 15.75 -9.67
C ASN A 46 -9.06 14.81 -9.31
N LEU A 47 -10.26 15.34 -9.05
CA LEU A 47 -11.45 14.54 -8.75
C LEU A 47 -12.05 13.91 -10.02
N GLU A 48 -11.80 14.47 -11.21
CA GLU A 48 -12.34 13.97 -12.48
C GLU A 48 -11.89 12.55 -12.83
N PHE A 49 -10.83 12.13 -12.18
CA PHE A 49 -10.23 10.82 -12.37
C PHE A 49 -10.67 9.78 -11.33
N GLY A 50 -11.43 10.20 -10.32
CA GLY A 50 -11.98 9.31 -9.31
C GLY A 50 -10.95 8.54 -8.47
N LEU A 51 -11.45 7.49 -7.81
CA LEU A 51 -10.66 6.59 -6.99
C LEU A 51 -10.63 5.21 -7.64
N SER A 52 -9.43 4.69 -7.93
CA SER A 52 -9.28 3.32 -8.40
C SER A 52 -9.53 2.34 -7.25
N LEU A 53 -10.76 1.82 -7.13
CA LEU A 53 -11.15 0.88 -6.07
C LEU A 53 -10.29 -0.38 -6.06
N LEU A 54 -9.89 -0.87 -7.23
CA LEU A 54 -8.98 -2.00 -7.37
C LEU A 54 -7.64 -1.68 -6.70
N HIS A 55 -7.03 -0.54 -7.02
CA HIS A 55 -5.78 -0.10 -6.41
C HIS A 55 -5.90 0.34 -4.95
N ALA A 56 -7.09 0.75 -4.50
CA ALA A 56 -7.35 1.00 -3.09
C ALA A 56 -7.31 -0.31 -2.29
N ARG A 57 -8.03 -1.36 -2.75
CA ARG A 57 -7.99 -2.70 -2.14
C ARG A 57 -6.58 -3.29 -2.21
N ILE A 58 -5.98 -3.27 -3.41
CA ILE A 58 -4.56 -2.95 -3.69
C ILE A 58 -3.61 -2.61 -2.51
N ARG A 59 -3.63 -1.34 -2.15
CA ARG A 59 -2.72 -0.80 -1.15
C ARG A 59 -3.17 -1.13 0.26
N PHE A 60 -4.47 -1.32 0.49
CA PHE A 60 -4.99 -1.62 1.82
C PHE A 60 -4.59 -3.01 2.33
N PHE A 61 -4.65 -4.05 1.50
CA PHE A 61 -4.13 -5.36 1.91
C PHE A 61 -2.61 -5.33 2.15
N GLU A 62 -1.87 -4.65 1.27
CA GLU A 62 -0.41 -4.48 1.44
C GLU A 62 -0.06 -3.73 2.73
N SER A 63 -0.83 -2.71 3.10
CA SER A 63 -0.60 -1.97 4.35
C SER A 63 -0.85 -2.84 5.58
N ILE A 64 -1.90 -3.67 5.58
CA ILE A 64 -2.17 -4.63 6.66
C ILE A 64 -1.02 -5.63 6.80
N LEU A 65 -0.54 -6.21 5.69
CA LEU A 65 0.62 -7.11 5.71
C LEU A 65 1.88 -6.42 6.25
N HIS A 66 2.13 -5.18 5.80
CA HIS A 66 3.26 -4.39 6.28
C HIS A 66 3.18 -4.07 7.77
N VAL A 67 1.99 -3.87 8.33
CA VAL A 67 1.77 -3.72 9.77
C VAL A 67 2.04 -5.06 10.46
N ALA A 68 1.49 -6.16 9.96
CA ALA A 68 1.66 -7.50 10.53
C ALA A 68 3.14 -7.91 10.61
N PHE A 69 3.91 -7.70 9.55
CA PHE A 69 5.36 -7.99 9.54
C PHE A 69 6.15 -7.15 10.54
N ARG A 70 5.65 -5.94 10.87
CA ARG A 70 6.30 -4.98 11.77
C ARG A 70 5.85 -5.09 13.22
N LEU A 71 4.83 -5.87 13.54
CA LEU A 71 4.36 -6.11 14.92
C LEU A 71 5.47 -6.43 15.94
N PRO A 72 6.49 -7.26 15.64
CA PRO A 72 7.56 -7.54 16.62
C PRO A 72 8.45 -6.32 16.90
N VAL A 73 8.63 -5.42 15.93
CA VAL A 73 9.55 -4.29 16.06
C VAL A 73 8.82 -3.00 16.47
N LYS A 74 7.55 -2.86 16.10
CA LYS A 74 6.68 -1.69 16.36
C LYS A 74 7.29 -0.35 15.88
N LYS A 75 8.08 -0.38 14.80
CA LYS A 75 8.71 0.80 14.18
C LYS A 75 8.33 0.89 12.70
N TRP A 76 7.91 2.07 12.26
CA TRP A 76 7.47 2.32 10.89
C TRP A 76 8.60 2.86 9.97
N ASN A 77 9.44 3.77 10.48
CA ASN A 77 10.37 4.56 9.64
C ASN A 77 11.76 4.76 10.25
N VAL A 78 12.15 3.90 11.20
CA VAL A 78 13.48 3.96 11.85
C VAL A 78 14.43 3.04 11.10
N ARG A 79 15.71 3.42 10.97
CA ARG A 79 16.76 2.51 10.49
C ARG A 79 16.79 1.29 11.41
N LEU A 80 16.22 0.19 10.92
CA LEU A 80 16.15 -1.07 11.67
C LEU A 80 17.55 -1.63 11.90
N THR A 81 17.81 -2.05 13.13
CA THR A 81 19.01 -2.82 13.47
C THR A 81 18.98 -4.16 12.75
N ALA A 82 20.14 -4.78 12.49
CA ALA A 82 20.21 -6.09 11.85
C ALA A 82 19.30 -7.14 12.52
N LYS A 83 19.26 -7.16 13.86
CA LYS A 83 18.36 -8.01 14.66
C LYS A 83 16.87 -7.76 14.37
N GLU A 84 16.48 -6.50 14.27
CA GLU A 84 15.08 -6.11 14.00
C GLU A 84 14.66 -6.47 12.56
N LYS A 85 15.58 -6.33 11.59
CA LYS A 85 15.36 -6.79 10.21
C LYS A 85 15.16 -8.29 10.16
N GLN A 86 15.97 -9.05 10.89
CA GLN A 86 15.83 -10.51 10.96
C GLN A 86 14.51 -10.93 11.59
N ALA A 87 14.11 -10.30 12.70
CA ALA A 87 12.81 -10.57 13.33
C ALA A 87 11.62 -10.29 12.40
N MET A 88 11.69 -9.21 11.60
CA MET A 88 10.70 -8.88 10.59
C MET A 88 10.64 -9.93 9.47
N GLU A 89 11.79 -10.36 8.93
CA GLU A 89 11.81 -11.36 7.85
C GLU A 89 11.32 -12.73 8.35
N ASN A 90 11.66 -13.14 9.57
CA ASN A 90 11.14 -14.36 10.18
C ASN A 90 9.61 -14.32 10.30
N THR A 91 9.06 -13.21 10.80
CA THR A 91 7.60 -13.02 10.94
C THR A 91 6.91 -13.02 9.59
N LYS A 92 7.55 -12.44 8.57
CA LYS A 92 7.05 -12.43 7.20
C LYS A 92 6.98 -13.84 6.61
N ILE A 93 8.04 -14.64 6.76
CA ILE A 93 8.06 -16.04 6.29
C ILE A 93 6.99 -16.85 7.01
N GLU A 94 6.86 -16.70 8.33
CA GLU A 94 5.83 -17.37 9.12
C GLU A 94 4.41 -17.04 8.62
N ILE A 95 4.13 -15.76 8.39
CA ILE A 95 2.83 -15.31 7.88
C ILE A 95 2.60 -15.85 6.47
N GLN A 96 3.57 -15.79 5.57
CA GLN A 96 3.45 -16.33 4.20
C GLN A 96 3.14 -17.83 4.21
N ASN A 97 3.81 -18.61 5.06
CA ASN A 97 3.54 -20.04 5.21
C ASN A 97 2.13 -20.28 5.74
N LYS A 98 1.68 -19.54 6.76
CA LYS A 98 0.31 -19.65 7.29
C LYS A 98 -0.75 -19.29 6.23
N PHE A 99 -0.49 -18.30 5.39
CA PHE A 99 -1.38 -17.95 4.27
C PHE A 99 -1.48 -19.08 3.24
N ARG A 100 -0.36 -19.73 2.92
CA ARG A 100 -0.33 -20.88 2.02
C ARG A 100 -1.04 -22.09 2.62
N GLU A 101 -0.77 -22.42 3.88
CA GLU A 101 -1.34 -23.59 4.55
C GLU A 101 -2.84 -23.46 4.80
N LYS A 102 -3.30 -22.30 5.30
CA LYS A 102 -4.70 -22.12 5.72
C LYS A 102 -5.62 -21.67 4.59
N LEU A 103 -5.11 -20.85 3.66
CA LEU A 103 -5.93 -20.21 2.63
C LEU A 103 -5.55 -20.65 1.21
N GLY A 104 -4.47 -21.44 1.05
CA GLY A 104 -3.96 -21.81 -0.27
C GLY A 104 -3.47 -20.59 -1.07
N LEU A 105 -3.11 -19.50 -0.39
CA LEU A 105 -2.69 -18.25 -1.01
C LEU A 105 -1.17 -18.13 -0.99
N ASP A 106 -0.57 -17.87 -2.14
CA ASP A 106 0.85 -17.55 -2.25
C ASP A 106 1.03 -16.04 -2.32
N ILE A 107 1.80 -15.47 -1.39
CA ILE A 107 2.08 -14.03 -1.35
C ILE A 107 3.46 -13.82 -1.98
N PRO A 108 3.55 -13.28 -3.21
CA PRO A 108 4.81 -13.17 -3.93
C PRO A 108 5.77 -12.17 -3.30
N LYS A 109 7.08 -12.39 -3.49
CA LYS A 109 8.14 -11.45 -3.12
C LYS A 109 8.13 -10.22 -4.03
N ALA A 110 8.49 -9.06 -3.48
CA ALA A 110 8.65 -7.83 -4.25
C ALA A 110 9.63 -8.04 -5.43
N ASN A 111 9.30 -7.48 -6.61
CA ASN A 111 9.99 -7.59 -7.91
C ASN A 111 9.80 -8.92 -8.68
N PHE A 112 9.02 -9.88 -8.18
CA PHE A 112 8.57 -11.00 -8.99
C PHE A 112 7.19 -10.69 -9.61
N GLY A 113 7.10 -10.89 -10.92
CA GLY A 113 5.85 -10.74 -11.65
C GLY A 113 4.79 -11.70 -11.11
N ASN A 114 3.72 -11.09 -10.62
CA ASN A 114 2.38 -11.60 -10.32
C ASN A 114 2.00 -12.11 -8.91
N THR A 115 0.86 -11.55 -8.48
CA THR A 115 -0.23 -12.09 -7.63
C THR A 115 -0.44 -11.60 -6.18
N ASN A 116 -0.15 -10.33 -5.90
CA ASN A 116 -1.05 -9.53 -5.04
C ASN A 116 -2.19 -8.93 -5.90
N ASP A 117 -2.77 -9.75 -6.76
CA ASP A 117 -3.76 -9.35 -7.75
C ASP A 117 -5.14 -9.15 -7.10
N GLY A 118 -6.14 -8.85 -7.92
CA GLY A 118 -7.52 -8.71 -7.44
C GLY A 118 -8.05 -9.99 -6.79
N ASN A 119 -7.56 -11.18 -7.13
CA ASN A 119 -8.07 -12.45 -6.64
C ASN A 119 -7.58 -12.75 -5.22
N THR A 120 -6.28 -12.56 -4.95
CA THR A 120 -5.70 -12.71 -3.61
C THR A 120 -6.41 -11.83 -2.58
N ARG A 121 -6.79 -10.60 -2.98
CA ARG A 121 -7.54 -9.69 -2.10
C ARG A 121 -8.98 -10.09 -1.87
N ARG A 122 -9.67 -10.56 -2.90
CA ARG A 122 -11.06 -11.01 -2.78
C ARG A 122 -11.20 -12.27 -1.93
N ARG A 123 -10.13 -13.04 -1.76
CA ARG A 123 -10.12 -14.18 -0.83
C ARG A 123 -9.70 -13.77 0.59
N PHE A 124 -9.02 -12.63 0.74
CA PHE A 124 -8.63 -12.10 2.05
C PHE A 124 -9.74 -11.31 2.73
N PHE A 125 -10.44 -10.44 1.99
CA PHE A 125 -11.64 -9.71 2.44
C PHE A 125 -12.89 -10.51 2.14
#